data_AF-A0A081RZA9-F1
#
_entry.id   AF-A0A081RZA9-F1
#
_cell.length_a   1.000
_cell.length_b   1.000
_cell.length_c   1.000
_cell.angle_alpha   90.00
_cell.angle_beta   90.00
_cell.angle_gamma   90.00
#
_symmetry.space_group_name_H-M   'P 1'
#
loop_
_entity.id
_entity.type
_entity.pdbx_description
1 polymer ?
#
loop_
_entity_poly.entity_id
_entity_poly.type
_entity_poly.pdbx_seq_one_letter_code
_entity_poly.pdbx_strand_id
1 'polypeptide(L)'
;MKIRNKILSALIKVSSAIEIEFDNLMIRDVFISKRNPRRLRYVDEFAGLVFIGINTPIICKTRPEFVKRLSLHEWLIEQPDENRDENSFPLHRRLDVGEYFGLDTERGFFPASGAKGPFKYLLKFHPRLALDFIIQLLNTAVQKYANSEFAQPKQNEENSIMPFETTAKEVELILNDGTVVKQYASPHLWKGYRGVSTLPCLLQCALMALENWLIEVISSAKEISIIERIFDYILRSSNSVMPTSVLASVALGFPDQIGKAIYPLLRTPAFGYGYLFNRQKEAIVFGKYNGKCCSRMLAVEVELRAFLSHKRSVSRRKTLRAEFRASMTSSISFCGMKSRMFV
;
A
#
# COMPACT_ATOMS: atom_id res chain seq x y z
N MET A 1 26.39 25.77 13.18
CA MET A 1 25.23 24.96 12.74
C MET A 1 24.00 25.80 12.37
N LYS A 2 23.53 26.72 13.23
CA LYS A 2 22.32 27.55 12.97
C LYS A 2 22.39 28.45 11.72
N ILE A 3 23.56 28.98 11.34
CA ILE A 3 23.69 29.86 10.16
C ILE A 3 23.54 29.07 8.85
N ARG A 4 24.15 27.88 8.76
CA ARG A 4 24.07 27.03 7.57
C ARG A 4 22.64 26.63 7.24
N ASN A 5 21.85 26.19 8.23
CA ASN A 5 20.44 25.86 8.02
C ASN A 5 19.61 27.07 7.55
N LYS A 6 19.96 28.28 8.00
CA LYS A 6 19.30 29.51 7.51
C LYS A 6 19.64 29.77 6.05
N ILE A 7 20.90 29.60 5.64
CA ILE A 7 21.34 29.75 4.24
C ILE A 7 20.65 28.70 3.36
N LEU A 8 20.67 27.43 3.75
CA LEU A 8 19.99 26.36 3.00
C LEU A 8 18.46 26.60 2.92
N SER A 9 17.86 27.10 4.00
CA SER A 9 16.45 27.47 4.02
C SER A 9 16.13 28.62 3.06
N ALA A 10 17.01 29.64 2.99
CA ALA A 10 16.88 30.72 2.03
C ALA A 10 17.04 30.20 0.59
N LEU A 11 18.02 29.33 0.34
CA LEU A 11 18.23 28.69 -0.96
C LEU A 11 16.98 27.93 -1.42
N ILE A 12 16.33 27.15 -0.54
CA ILE A 12 15.08 26.44 -0.85
C ILE A 12 13.97 27.42 -1.24
N LYS A 13 13.83 28.54 -0.53
CA LYS A 13 12.80 29.55 -0.82
C LYS A 13 13.02 30.29 -2.13
N VAL A 14 14.28 30.53 -2.49
CA VAL A 14 14.66 31.24 -3.72
C VAL A 14 14.77 30.28 -4.92
N SER A 15 14.70 28.96 -4.71
CA SER A 15 14.87 27.94 -5.76
C SER A 15 13.99 28.12 -7.00
N SER A 16 12.81 28.75 -6.88
CA SER A 16 11.95 29.05 -8.04
C SER A 16 12.41 30.26 -8.87
N ALA A 17 13.30 31.11 -8.36
CA ALA A 17 13.83 32.27 -9.05
C ALA A 17 15.19 32.02 -9.71
N ILE A 18 15.94 31.01 -9.25
CA ILE A 18 17.30 30.67 -9.72
C ILE A 18 17.36 29.21 -10.20
N GLU A 19 16.42 28.83 -11.07
CA GLU A 19 16.18 27.42 -11.41
C GLU A 19 17.42 26.74 -12.00
N ILE A 20 18.11 27.41 -12.92
CA ILE A 20 19.25 26.87 -13.65
C ILE A 20 20.44 26.66 -12.71
N GLU A 21 20.79 27.69 -11.94
CA GLU A 21 21.91 27.66 -10.99
C GLU A 21 21.65 26.64 -9.88
N PHE A 22 20.41 26.58 -9.40
CA PHE A 22 20.01 25.61 -8.38
C PHE A 22 20.11 24.18 -8.91
N ASP A 23 19.56 23.89 -10.08
CA ASP A 23 19.58 22.53 -10.64
C ASP A 23 21.02 22.08 -10.94
N ASN A 24 21.87 22.96 -11.47
CA ASN A 24 23.29 22.68 -11.69
C ASN A 24 24.02 22.36 -10.37
N LEU A 25 23.74 23.11 -9.30
CA LEU A 25 24.31 22.85 -7.98
C LEU A 25 23.83 21.52 -7.40
N MET A 26 22.54 21.19 -7.57
CA MET A 26 21.97 19.91 -7.12
C MET A 26 22.56 18.72 -7.87
N ILE A 27 22.75 18.85 -9.20
CA ILE A 27 23.37 17.79 -10.01
C ILE A 27 24.81 17.54 -9.57
N ARG A 28 25.57 18.61 -9.30
CA ARG A 28 26.97 18.50 -8.91
C ARG A 28 27.17 17.89 -7.52
N ASP A 29 26.37 18.33 -6.54
CA ASP A 29 26.67 18.09 -5.14
C ASP A 29 25.71 17.11 -4.44
N VAL A 30 24.46 17.00 -4.93
CA VAL A 30 23.40 16.18 -4.30
C VAL A 30 23.19 14.87 -5.06
N PHE A 31 23.01 14.94 -6.37
CA PHE A 31 22.76 13.77 -7.23
C PHE A 31 24.05 13.05 -7.64
N ILE A 32 24.89 12.73 -6.65
CA ILE A 32 26.11 11.92 -6.81
C ILE A 32 25.85 10.48 -6.37
N SER A 33 26.67 9.53 -6.85
CA SER A 33 26.55 8.13 -6.41
C SER A 33 26.82 8.01 -4.91
N LYS A 34 25.96 7.26 -4.23
CA LYS A 34 26.06 7.00 -2.79
C LYS A 34 27.19 6.03 -2.41
N ARG A 35 27.77 5.30 -3.38
CA ARG A 35 28.73 4.21 -3.14
C ARG A 35 30.12 4.69 -2.69
N ASN A 36 30.54 5.90 -3.08
CA ASN A 36 31.89 6.41 -2.82
C ASN A 36 31.84 7.62 -1.87
N PRO A 37 32.37 7.52 -0.64
CA PRO A 37 32.04 8.42 0.45
C PRO A 37 32.83 9.72 0.36
N ARG A 38 32.33 10.67 -0.42
CA ARG A 38 32.65 12.10 -0.28
C ARG A 38 31.39 12.97 -0.35
N ARG A 39 30.29 12.48 0.24
CA ARG A 39 29.07 13.28 0.36
C ARG A 39 29.32 14.47 1.28
N LEU A 40 29.04 15.66 0.78
CA LEU A 40 29.25 16.89 1.54
C LEU A 40 28.26 16.92 2.70
N ARG A 41 28.75 17.26 3.90
CA ARG A 41 27.95 17.22 5.14
C ARG A 41 26.67 18.07 5.09
N TYR A 42 26.62 19.11 4.25
CA TYR A 42 25.43 19.95 4.12
C TYR A 42 24.30 19.26 3.35
N VAL A 43 24.59 18.24 2.53
CA VAL A 43 23.58 17.57 1.69
C VAL A 43 22.57 16.83 2.57
N ASP A 44 23.04 16.18 3.63
CA ASP A 44 22.16 15.52 4.62
C ASP A 44 21.24 16.54 5.32
N GLU A 45 21.78 17.70 5.67
CA GLU A 45 21.01 18.78 6.31
C GLU A 45 20.02 19.41 5.34
N PHE A 46 20.42 19.57 4.07
CA PHE A 46 19.57 20.06 3.01
C PHE A 46 18.40 19.10 2.76
N ALA A 47 18.67 17.80 2.58
CA ALA A 47 17.63 16.78 2.42
C ALA A 47 16.69 16.75 3.64
N GLY A 48 17.24 16.84 4.85
CA GLY A 48 16.46 16.97 6.09
C GLY A 48 15.51 18.18 6.08
N LEU A 49 15.96 19.35 5.61
CA LEU A 49 15.14 20.56 5.50
C LEU A 49 14.07 20.46 4.40
N VAL A 50 14.33 19.70 3.33
CA VAL A 50 13.36 19.46 2.25
C VAL A 50 12.27 18.51 2.71
N PHE A 51 12.62 17.41 3.39
CA PHE A 51 11.65 16.40 3.81
C PHE A 51 10.93 16.71 5.13
N ILE A 52 11.56 17.47 6.03
CA ILE A 52 11.05 17.72 7.38
C ILE A 52 11.12 19.21 7.70
N GLY A 53 9.96 19.80 7.96
CA GLY A 53 9.85 21.13 8.55
C GLY A 53 9.11 22.14 7.68
N ILE A 54 9.43 23.42 7.92
CA ILE A 54 8.67 24.57 7.39
C ILE A 54 8.90 24.77 5.88
N ASN A 55 10.00 24.26 5.36
CA ASN A 55 10.36 24.42 3.95
C ASN A 55 9.69 23.38 3.04
N THR A 56 9.31 22.21 3.58
CA THR A 56 8.65 21.13 2.83
C THR A 56 7.40 21.59 2.08
N PRO A 57 6.42 22.30 2.70
CA PRO A 57 5.27 22.81 1.96
C PRO A 57 5.63 23.74 0.81
N ILE A 58 6.64 24.59 1.00
CA ILE A 58 7.06 25.61 0.02
C ILE A 58 7.60 24.92 -1.23
N ILE A 59 8.58 24.04 -1.06
CA ILE A 59 9.23 23.35 -2.17
C ILE A 59 8.31 22.34 -2.85
N CYS A 60 7.40 21.68 -2.10
CA CYS A 60 6.38 20.81 -2.71
C CYS A 60 5.41 21.61 -3.59
N LYS A 61 5.12 22.86 -3.24
CA LYS A 61 4.27 23.73 -4.05
C LYS A 61 5.00 24.22 -5.30
N THR A 62 6.25 24.67 -5.16
CA THR A 62 7.00 25.33 -6.25
C THR A 62 7.71 24.36 -7.18
N ARG A 63 8.34 23.31 -6.66
CA ARG A 63 9.20 22.36 -7.43
C ARG A 63 8.90 20.90 -7.07
N PRO A 64 7.69 20.38 -7.37
CA PRO A 64 7.29 19.02 -6.98
C PRO A 64 8.14 17.93 -7.63
N GLU A 65 8.58 18.11 -8.89
CA GLU A 65 9.42 17.12 -9.59
C GLU A 65 10.81 17.00 -8.98
N PHE A 66 11.40 18.12 -8.53
CA PHE A 66 12.66 18.10 -7.80
C PHE A 66 12.52 17.30 -6.50
N VAL A 67 11.44 17.52 -5.75
CA VAL A 67 11.17 16.77 -4.50
C VAL A 67 11.04 15.27 -4.78
N LYS A 68 10.28 14.88 -5.80
CA LYS A 68 10.16 13.48 -6.23
C LYS A 68 11.54 12.88 -6.57
N ARG A 69 12.33 13.56 -7.39
CA ARG A 69 13.66 13.10 -7.80
C ARG A 69 14.62 12.98 -6.62
N LEU A 70 14.65 13.99 -5.74
CA LEU A 70 15.46 13.97 -4.51
C LEU A 70 15.02 12.84 -3.60
N SER A 71 13.73 12.66 -3.38
CA SER A 71 13.19 11.56 -2.58
C SER A 71 13.60 10.19 -3.10
N LEU A 72 13.45 9.92 -4.39
CA LEU A 72 13.83 8.63 -4.97
C LEU A 72 15.35 8.40 -4.90
N HIS A 73 16.14 9.44 -5.16
CA HIS A 73 17.60 9.36 -5.03
C HIS A 73 17.99 9.10 -3.58
N GLU A 74 17.46 9.84 -2.60
CA GLU A 74 17.82 9.71 -1.19
C GLU A 74 17.32 8.41 -0.56
N TRP A 75 16.11 7.95 -0.89
CA TRP A 75 15.49 6.84 -0.18
C TRP A 75 15.76 5.48 -0.79
N LEU A 76 16.06 5.35 -2.08
CA LEU A 76 16.34 4.05 -2.70
C LEU A 76 17.82 3.69 -2.59
N ILE A 77 18.12 2.41 -2.34
CA ILE A 77 19.48 1.87 -2.39
C ILE A 77 19.92 1.74 -3.87
N GLU A 78 21.13 2.22 -4.19
CA GLU A 78 21.73 2.03 -5.51
C GLU A 78 22.12 0.56 -5.72
N GLN A 79 21.57 -0.10 -6.75
CA GLN A 79 21.85 -1.52 -7.05
C GLN A 79 23.33 -1.77 -7.36
N PRO A 80 23.95 -2.87 -6.88
CA PRO A 80 25.30 -3.30 -7.29
C PRO A 80 25.37 -3.43 -8.81
N ASP A 81 26.34 -2.74 -9.43
CA ASP A 81 26.82 -3.08 -10.77
C ASP A 81 27.20 -4.55 -10.79
N GLU A 82 26.74 -5.28 -11.82
CA GLU A 82 27.03 -6.72 -12.04
C GLU A 82 28.54 -7.00 -12.24
N ASN A 83 29.37 -5.95 -12.31
CA ASN A 83 30.78 -6.01 -12.65
C ASN A 83 31.72 -5.75 -11.45
N ARG A 84 31.50 -6.36 -10.28
CA ARG A 84 32.55 -6.46 -9.24
C ARG A 84 32.55 -7.77 -8.46
N ASP A 85 33.78 -8.20 -8.21
CA ASP A 85 34.25 -9.43 -7.60
C ASP A 85 33.45 -9.91 -6.39
N GLU A 86 33.16 -11.21 -6.37
CA GLU A 86 32.58 -12.01 -5.28
C GLU A 86 33.31 -11.88 -3.92
N ASN A 87 34.44 -11.17 -3.87
CA ASN A 87 35.36 -11.11 -2.72
C ASN A 87 35.23 -9.87 -1.82
N SER A 88 34.26 -8.98 -2.04
CA SER A 88 33.99 -7.94 -1.03
C SER A 88 33.11 -8.54 0.07
N PHE A 89 33.75 -9.11 1.11
CA PHE A 89 33.08 -9.63 2.30
C PHE A 89 31.94 -8.71 2.74
N PRO A 90 30.68 -9.21 2.84
CA PRO A 90 29.61 -8.42 3.39
C PRO A 90 29.93 -8.21 4.87
N LEU A 91 30.43 -7.02 5.20
CA LEU A 91 30.47 -6.51 6.56
C LEU A 91 29.10 -6.84 7.16
N HIS A 92 29.11 -7.56 8.28
CA HIS A 92 27.94 -7.94 9.09
C HIS A 92 27.15 -6.69 9.52
N ARG A 93 26.47 -6.04 8.59
CA ARG A 93 25.47 -5.03 8.84
C ARG A 93 24.22 -5.82 9.19
N ARG A 94 23.71 -5.68 10.42
CA ARG A 94 22.35 -6.13 10.72
C ARG A 94 21.44 -5.46 9.70
N LEU A 95 20.92 -6.22 8.75
CA LEU A 95 20.00 -5.71 7.73
C LEU A 95 18.81 -5.09 8.48
N ASP A 96 18.69 -3.77 8.40
CA ASP A 96 17.47 -3.10 8.86
C ASP A 96 16.30 -3.58 8.00
N VAL A 97 15.08 -3.59 8.55
CA VAL A 97 13.91 -4.04 7.79
C VAL A 97 13.75 -3.22 6.50
N GLY A 98 14.13 -1.94 6.53
CA GLY A 98 14.18 -1.06 5.36
C GLY A 98 15.02 -1.60 4.20
N GLU A 99 16.13 -2.29 4.47
CA GLU A 99 17.02 -2.80 3.42
C GLU A 99 16.34 -3.89 2.57
N TYR A 100 15.46 -4.71 3.18
CA TYR A 100 14.65 -5.69 2.44
C TYR A 100 13.66 -5.02 1.47
N PHE A 101 13.22 -3.80 1.77
CA PHE A 101 12.40 -2.99 0.87
C PHE A 101 13.24 -2.16 -0.12
N GLY A 102 14.56 -2.34 -0.15
CA GLY A 102 15.47 -1.54 -0.98
C GLY A 102 15.56 -0.08 -0.56
N LEU A 103 15.27 0.22 0.71
CA LEU A 103 15.30 1.56 1.27
C LEU A 103 16.61 1.81 2.01
N ASP A 104 17.22 2.97 1.73
CA ASP A 104 18.37 3.48 2.45
C ASP A 104 17.91 4.09 3.79
N THR A 105 18.84 4.15 4.74
CA THR A 105 18.63 4.52 6.15
C THR A 105 17.63 5.66 6.33
N GLU A 106 16.46 5.36 6.89
CA GLU A 106 15.32 6.29 6.98
C GLU A 106 15.50 7.36 8.08
N ARG A 107 16.21 8.44 7.77
CA ARG A 107 16.43 9.51 8.74
C ARG A 107 15.18 10.39 8.91
N GLY A 108 14.67 10.45 10.14
CA GLY A 108 13.66 11.44 10.57
C GLY A 108 12.18 11.06 10.33
N PHE A 109 11.91 9.88 9.76
CA PHE A 109 10.55 9.38 9.59
C PHE A 109 9.99 8.71 10.85
N PHE A 110 10.84 8.20 11.75
CA PHE A 110 10.40 7.67 13.04
C PHE A 110 10.07 8.80 14.05
N PRO A 111 8.98 8.71 14.83
CA PRO A 111 7.86 7.78 14.68
C PRO A 111 7.01 8.11 13.44
N ALA A 112 6.45 7.10 12.78
CA ALA A 112 5.67 7.26 11.56
C ALA A 112 4.46 8.18 11.76
N SER A 113 4.18 9.03 10.77
CA SER A 113 3.02 9.93 10.76
C SER A 113 2.69 10.38 9.35
N GLY A 114 1.40 10.40 8.99
CA GLY A 114 0.94 10.94 7.70
C GLY A 114 1.17 12.45 7.51
N ALA A 115 1.65 13.17 8.53
CA ALA A 115 2.08 14.56 8.43
C ALA A 115 3.57 14.72 8.11
N LYS A 116 4.35 13.64 8.16
CA LYS A 116 5.79 13.65 7.88
C LYS A 116 6.09 13.44 6.40
N GLY A 117 7.21 14.01 5.98
CA GLY A 117 7.67 13.92 4.61
C GLY A 117 6.89 14.83 3.65
N PRO A 118 7.22 14.75 2.36
CA PRO A 118 6.61 15.59 1.34
C PRO A 118 5.21 15.12 0.91
N PHE A 119 4.81 13.88 1.23
CA PHE A 119 3.61 13.23 0.71
C PHE A 119 2.34 14.05 0.89
N LYS A 120 2.05 14.51 2.11
CA LYS A 120 0.87 15.32 2.42
C LYS A 120 0.80 16.58 1.56
N TYR A 121 1.93 17.28 1.42
CA TYR A 121 1.98 18.55 0.70
C TYR A 121 1.93 18.35 -0.82
N LEU A 122 2.58 17.30 -1.33
CA LEU A 122 2.47 16.90 -2.73
C LEU A 122 1.03 16.51 -3.07
N LEU A 123 0.37 15.70 -2.24
CA LEU A 123 -1.04 15.31 -2.45
C LEU A 123 -1.98 16.53 -2.43
N LYS A 124 -1.68 17.51 -1.57
CA LYS A 124 -2.46 18.75 -1.48
C LYS A 124 -2.30 19.67 -2.70
N PHE A 125 -1.08 19.86 -3.20
CA PHE A 125 -0.81 20.83 -4.27
C PHE A 125 -0.79 20.21 -5.67
N HIS A 126 -0.30 18.98 -5.80
CA HIS A 126 -0.04 18.27 -7.06
C HIS A 126 -0.49 16.81 -6.96
N PRO A 127 -1.80 16.53 -6.78
CA PRO A 127 -2.32 15.20 -6.43
C PRO A 127 -1.95 14.11 -7.44
N ARG A 128 -1.97 14.42 -8.74
CA ARG A 128 -1.63 13.43 -9.78
C ARG A 128 -0.18 12.97 -9.67
N LEU A 129 0.76 13.92 -9.65
CA LEU A 129 2.19 13.65 -9.48
C LEU A 129 2.46 12.91 -8.17
N ALA A 130 1.78 13.30 -7.09
CA ALA A 130 1.93 12.69 -5.78
C ALA A 130 1.46 11.23 -5.75
N LEU A 131 0.32 10.91 -6.38
CA LEU A 131 -0.15 9.53 -6.52
C LEU A 131 0.86 8.69 -7.31
N ASP A 132 1.31 9.20 -8.46
CA ASP A 132 2.28 8.49 -9.31
C ASP A 132 3.58 8.22 -8.53
N PHE A 133 4.04 9.21 -7.76
CA PHE A 133 5.22 9.09 -6.92
C PHE A 133 5.05 8.07 -5.78
N ILE A 134 3.95 8.13 -5.03
CA ILE A 134 3.68 7.18 -3.93
C ILE A 134 3.57 5.75 -4.47
N ILE A 135 2.84 5.56 -5.57
CA ILE A 135 2.69 4.26 -6.23
C ILE A 135 4.04 3.74 -6.72
N GLN A 136 4.84 4.59 -7.38
CA GLN A 136 6.19 4.22 -7.82
C GLN A 136 7.07 3.78 -6.65
N LEU A 137 7.06 4.51 -5.54
CA LEU A 137 7.83 4.18 -4.34
C LEU A 137 7.40 2.82 -3.76
N LEU A 138 6.09 2.62 -3.57
CA LEU A 138 5.54 1.38 -3.02
C LEU A 138 5.77 0.18 -3.94
N ASN A 139 5.64 0.37 -5.26
CA ASN A 139 5.85 -0.70 -6.23
C ASN A 139 7.32 -1.14 -6.29
N THR A 140 8.24 -0.18 -6.21
CA THR A 140 9.68 -0.47 -6.14
C THR A 140 10.02 -1.20 -4.84
N ALA A 141 9.48 -0.72 -3.73
CA ALA A 141 9.73 -1.29 -2.40
C ALA A 141 9.19 -2.71 -2.26
N VAL A 142 7.97 -2.97 -2.75
CA VAL A 142 7.38 -4.31 -2.68
C VAL A 142 8.11 -5.31 -3.58
N GLN A 143 8.64 -4.87 -4.72
CA GLN A 143 9.38 -5.76 -5.62
C GLN A 143 10.69 -6.21 -4.99
N LYS A 144 11.39 -5.30 -4.29
CA LYS A 144 12.59 -5.64 -3.52
C LYS A 144 12.26 -6.54 -2.34
N TYR A 145 11.18 -6.24 -1.62
CA TYR A 145 10.69 -7.06 -0.52
C TYR A 145 10.37 -8.49 -0.96
N ALA A 146 9.57 -8.66 -2.02
CA ALA A 146 9.16 -9.97 -2.52
C ALA A 146 10.34 -10.84 -2.97
N ASN A 147 11.40 -10.21 -3.48
CA ASN A 147 12.64 -10.90 -3.89
C ASN A 147 13.62 -11.14 -2.74
N SER A 148 13.34 -10.60 -1.55
CA SER A 148 14.23 -10.73 -0.39
C SER A 148 13.98 -12.04 0.38
N GLU A 149 15.01 -12.52 1.09
CA GLU A 149 14.90 -13.66 1.99
C GLU A 149 13.85 -13.45 3.10
N PHE A 150 13.59 -12.19 3.47
CA PHE A 150 12.61 -11.84 4.49
C PHE A 150 11.17 -12.18 4.09
N ALA A 151 10.87 -12.18 2.79
CA ALA A 151 9.56 -12.50 2.24
C ALA A 151 9.41 -13.97 1.82
N GLN A 152 10.44 -14.79 2.00
CA GLN A 152 10.38 -16.23 1.72
C GLN A 152 9.77 -16.99 2.90
N PRO A 153 9.05 -18.11 2.65
CA PRO A 153 8.56 -18.96 3.72
C PRO A 153 9.74 -19.56 4.50
N LYS A 154 9.72 -19.43 5.82
CA LYS A 154 10.76 -19.98 6.69
C LYS A 154 10.48 -21.44 7.02
N GLN A 155 11.54 -22.21 7.26
CA GLN A 155 11.39 -23.59 7.77
C GLN A 155 10.69 -23.55 9.13
N ASN A 156 9.68 -24.41 9.32
CA ASN A 156 8.85 -24.50 10.54
C ASN A 156 7.98 -23.28 10.86
N GLU A 157 7.76 -22.37 9.90
CA GLU A 157 6.94 -21.16 10.12
C GLU A 157 5.48 -21.46 10.46
N GLU A 158 4.97 -22.64 10.09
CA GLU A 158 3.63 -23.14 10.46
C GLU A 158 3.42 -23.24 11.97
N ASN A 159 4.49 -23.43 12.75
CA ASN A 159 4.45 -23.52 14.21
C ASN A 159 4.68 -22.17 14.92
N SER A 160 4.85 -21.09 14.16
CA SER A 160 5.00 -19.73 14.70
C SER A 160 3.68 -19.19 15.24
N ILE A 161 3.76 -18.23 16.17
CA ILE A 161 2.60 -17.46 16.66
C ILE A 161 1.88 -16.75 15.49
N MET A 162 2.63 -16.39 14.44
CA MET A 162 2.14 -15.71 13.24
C MET A 162 2.71 -16.40 11.98
N PRO A 163 2.10 -17.51 11.52
CA PRO A 163 2.60 -18.26 10.38
C PRO A 163 2.42 -17.48 9.08
N PHE A 164 3.46 -17.48 8.25
CA PHE A 164 3.51 -16.85 6.92
C PHE A 164 3.18 -15.35 6.92
N GLU A 165 3.42 -14.64 8.03
CA GLU A 165 3.07 -13.23 8.16
C GLU A 165 3.83 -12.36 7.15
N THR A 166 5.11 -12.66 6.93
CA THR A 166 5.98 -11.91 6.03
C THR A 166 6.07 -12.56 4.65
N THR A 167 5.52 -13.76 4.45
CA THR A 167 5.62 -14.44 3.16
C THR A 167 4.85 -13.68 2.08
N ALA A 168 5.55 -13.19 1.06
CA ALA A 168 4.92 -12.53 -0.08
C ALA A 168 4.33 -13.57 -1.02
N LYS A 169 3.05 -13.39 -1.37
CA LYS A 169 2.36 -14.18 -2.40
C LYS A 169 1.79 -13.25 -3.45
N GLU A 170 1.82 -13.67 -4.70
CA GLU A 170 1.15 -12.93 -5.77
C GLU A 170 -0.35 -13.30 -5.75
N VAL A 171 -1.20 -12.28 -5.75
CA VAL A 171 -2.66 -12.39 -5.74
C VAL A 171 -3.23 -11.68 -6.95
N GLU A 172 -4.18 -12.32 -7.61
CA GLU A 172 -4.92 -11.74 -8.72
C GLU A 172 -6.17 -11.00 -8.21
N LEU A 173 -6.24 -9.71 -8.52
CA LEU A 173 -7.37 -8.83 -8.25
C LEU A 173 -8.14 -8.58 -9.54
N ILE A 174 -9.43 -8.94 -9.57
CA ILE A 174 -10.31 -8.70 -10.72
C ILE A 174 -11.06 -7.40 -10.50
N LEU A 175 -10.77 -6.38 -11.32
CA LEU A 175 -11.39 -5.07 -11.31
C LEU A 175 -12.84 -5.10 -11.83
N ASN A 176 -13.55 -3.98 -11.68
CA ASN A 176 -14.97 -3.87 -12.02
C ASN A 176 -15.26 -4.04 -13.53
N ASP A 177 -14.31 -3.68 -14.38
CA ASP A 177 -14.36 -3.88 -15.83
C ASP A 177 -13.90 -5.28 -16.27
N GLY A 178 -13.51 -6.14 -15.33
CA GLY A 178 -12.97 -7.47 -15.59
C GLY A 178 -11.45 -7.52 -15.80
N THR A 179 -10.75 -6.38 -15.77
CA THR A 179 -9.28 -6.35 -15.86
C THR A 179 -8.66 -7.07 -14.67
N VAL A 180 -7.65 -7.92 -14.91
CA VAL A 180 -6.92 -8.62 -13.85
C VAL A 180 -5.62 -7.88 -13.55
N VAL A 181 -5.43 -7.52 -12.28
CA VAL A 181 -4.19 -6.90 -11.77
C VAL A 181 -3.54 -7.84 -10.78
N LYS A 182 -2.23 -8.02 -10.89
CA LYS A 182 -1.46 -8.85 -9.95
C LYS A 182 -0.83 -7.98 -8.88
N GLN A 183 -0.96 -8.41 -7.63
CA GLN A 183 -0.41 -7.69 -6.48
C GLN A 183 0.32 -8.65 -5.53
N TYR A 184 1.49 -8.23 -5.05
CA TYR A 184 2.15 -8.89 -3.93
C TYR A 184 1.41 -8.59 -2.64
N ALA A 185 1.01 -9.66 -1.96
CA ALA A 185 0.25 -9.62 -0.72
C ALA A 185 0.94 -10.46 0.36
N SER A 186 1.01 -9.89 1.56
CA SER A 186 1.31 -10.61 2.80
C SER A 186 0.52 -9.94 3.94
N PRO A 187 0.23 -10.66 5.04
CA PRO A 187 -0.35 -10.05 6.23
C PRO A 187 0.46 -8.84 6.72
N HIS A 188 1.79 -8.93 6.65
CA HIS A 188 2.72 -7.85 7.01
C HIS A 188 2.53 -6.59 6.15
N LEU A 189 2.45 -6.74 4.82
CA LEU A 189 2.22 -5.61 3.89
C LEU A 189 0.83 -4.98 4.09
N TRP A 190 -0.20 -5.79 4.32
CA TRP A 190 -1.58 -5.30 4.47
C TRP A 190 -1.76 -4.42 5.70
N LYS A 191 -1.32 -4.88 6.88
CA LYS A 191 -1.43 -4.13 8.15
C LYS A 191 -0.32 -3.10 8.34
N GLY A 192 0.57 -2.98 7.35
CA GLY A 192 1.89 -2.42 7.51
C GLY A 192 1.95 -0.96 7.99
N TYR A 193 0.93 -0.15 7.68
CA TYR A 193 0.92 1.27 8.05
C TYR A 193 0.21 1.58 9.37
N ARG A 194 -0.24 0.55 10.10
CA ARG A 194 -1.01 0.70 11.35
C ARG A 194 -0.19 0.22 12.53
N GLY A 195 0.36 1.16 13.31
CA GLY A 195 0.75 1.13 14.73
C GLY A 195 1.59 -0.02 15.34
N VAL A 196 1.60 -1.21 14.76
CA VAL A 196 2.11 -2.48 15.30
C VAL A 196 2.98 -3.20 14.25
N SER A 197 3.32 -2.52 13.16
CA SER A 197 4.08 -3.12 12.05
C SER A 197 5.55 -2.72 12.08
N THR A 198 6.40 -3.65 11.66
CA THR A 198 7.81 -3.42 11.35
C THR A 198 8.03 -2.87 9.93
N LEU A 199 6.97 -2.47 9.22
CA LEU A 199 7.08 -1.83 7.90
C LEU A 199 7.96 -0.57 8.02
N PRO A 200 8.82 -0.26 7.05
CA PRO A 200 9.65 0.94 7.12
C PRO A 200 8.82 2.22 7.31
N CYS A 201 9.25 3.10 8.21
CA CYS A 201 8.50 4.29 8.64
C CYS A 201 8.21 5.23 7.46
N LEU A 202 9.08 5.31 6.47
CA LEU A 202 8.86 6.08 5.25
C LEU A 202 7.60 5.60 4.51
N LEU A 203 7.47 4.29 4.30
CA LEU A 203 6.32 3.70 3.62
C LEU A 203 5.05 3.87 4.45
N GLN A 204 5.15 3.73 5.78
CA GLN A 204 4.03 4.04 6.68
C GLN A 204 3.56 5.50 6.53
N CYS A 205 4.49 6.46 6.50
CA CYS A 205 4.16 7.88 6.32
C CYS A 205 3.47 8.14 4.98
N ALA A 206 3.93 7.51 3.89
CA ALA A 206 3.31 7.62 2.58
C ALA A 206 1.87 7.08 2.57
N LEU A 207 1.66 5.89 3.14
CA LEU A 207 0.34 5.25 3.21
C LEU A 207 -0.65 6.02 4.10
N MET A 208 -0.19 6.51 5.25
CA MET A 208 -1.02 7.36 6.13
C MET A 208 -1.34 8.71 5.48
N ALA A 209 -0.40 9.32 4.76
CA ALA A 209 -0.66 10.55 4.03
C ALA A 209 -1.70 10.33 2.91
N LEU A 210 -1.62 9.20 2.20
CA LEU A 210 -2.60 8.79 1.20
C LEU A 210 -3.98 8.57 1.83
N GLU A 211 -4.06 7.86 2.95
CA GLU A 211 -5.32 7.64 3.68
C GLU A 211 -5.99 8.95 4.08
N ASN A 212 -5.23 9.86 4.72
CA ASN A 212 -5.73 11.17 5.14
C ASN A 212 -6.22 12.00 3.94
N TRP A 213 -5.46 12.01 2.85
CA TRP A 213 -5.86 12.73 1.64
C TRP A 213 -7.11 12.16 0.99
N LEU A 214 -7.24 10.83 0.91
CA LEU A 214 -8.46 10.20 0.41
C LEU A 214 -9.68 10.58 1.26
N ILE A 215 -9.56 10.56 2.59
CA ILE A 215 -10.62 10.98 3.51
C ILE A 215 -11.03 12.44 3.25
N GLU A 216 -10.06 13.34 3.06
CA GLU A 216 -10.31 14.74 2.71
C GLU A 216 -11.03 14.87 1.36
N VAL A 217 -10.60 14.11 0.33
CA VAL A 217 -11.23 14.09 -0.99
C VAL A 217 -12.67 13.58 -0.91
N ILE A 218 -12.92 12.49 -0.21
CA ILE A 218 -14.26 11.90 -0.08
C ILE A 218 -15.20 12.83 0.67
N SER A 219 -14.71 13.46 1.74
CA SER A 219 -15.49 14.40 2.54
C SER A 219 -15.84 15.68 1.79
N SER A 220 -15.06 16.05 0.78
CA SER A 220 -15.25 17.27 -0.02
C SER A 220 -15.84 17.02 -1.41
N ALA A 221 -15.80 15.78 -1.90
CA ALA A 221 -16.25 15.42 -3.23
C ALA A 221 -17.77 15.53 -3.34
N LYS A 222 -18.21 16.29 -4.34
CA LYS A 222 -19.63 16.34 -4.75
C LYS A 222 -20.00 15.18 -5.66
N GLU A 223 -19.01 14.60 -6.35
CA GLU A 223 -19.20 13.56 -7.36
C GLU A 223 -18.48 12.27 -6.97
N ILE A 224 -19.26 11.19 -6.83
CA ILE A 224 -18.76 9.84 -6.51
C ILE A 224 -17.85 9.29 -7.63
N SER A 225 -18.10 9.70 -8.88
CA SER A 225 -17.32 9.30 -10.06
C SER A 225 -15.83 9.63 -9.94
N ILE A 226 -15.48 10.75 -9.28
CA ILE A 226 -14.10 11.16 -9.06
C ILE A 226 -13.40 10.17 -8.11
N ILE A 227 -14.09 9.75 -7.04
CA ILE A 227 -13.59 8.78 -6.07
C ILE A 227 -13.39 7.42 -6.74
N GLU A 228 -14.36 6.97 -7.54
CA GLU A 228 -14.26 5.71 -8.29
C GLU A 228 -13.07 5.70 -9.24
N ARG A 229 -12.82 6.81 -9.96
CA ARG A 229 -11.65 6.95 -10.85
C ARG A 229 -10.33 6.93 -10.08
N ILE A 230 -10.26 7.54 -8.90
CA ILE A 230 -9.05 7.51 -8.06
C ILE A 230 -8.78 6.09 -7.56
N PHE A 231 -9.81 5.39 -7.08
CA PHE A 231 -9.71 4.00 -6.64
C PHE A 231 -9.24 3.09 -7.78
N ASP A 232 -9.90 3.18 -8.94
CA ASP A 232 -9.54 2.42 -10.13
C ASP A 232 -8.10 2.71 -10.57
N TYR A 233 -7.68 3.98 -10.57
CA TYR A 233 -6.32 4.37 -10.90
C TYR A 233 -5.27 3.76 -9.96
N ILE A 234 -5.50 3.84 -8.64
CA ILE A 234 -4.58 3.30 -7.63
C ILE A 234 -4.49 1.78 -7.79
N LEU A 235 -5.62 1.08 -7.96
CA LEU A 235 -5.62 -0.37 -8.11
C LEU A 235 -4.91 -0.83 -9.38
N ARG A 236 -5.15 -0.19 -10.53
CA ARG A 236 -4.49 -0.53 -11.80
C ARG A 236 -2.99 -0.28 -11.80
N SER A 237 -2.57 0.78 -11.13
CA SER A 237 -1.17 1.23 -11.18
C SER A 237 -0.30 0.58 -10.09
N SER A 238 -0.91 -0.14 -9.14
CA SER A 238 -0.19 -0.72 -8.00
C SER A 238 0.01 -2.23 -8.14
N ASN A 239 1.23 -2.70 -7.92
CA ASN A 239 1.58 -4.12 -7.81
C ASN A 239 1.68 -4.59 -6.35
N SER A 240 1.28 -3.74 -5.39
CA SER A 240 1.36 -4.02 -3.96
C SER A 240 -0.03 -3.99 -3.33
N VAL A 241 -0.23 -4.82 -2.30
CA VAL A 241 -1.44 -4.75 -1.48
C VAL A 241 -1.45 -3.57 -0.50
N MET A 242 -0.31 -2.90 -0.28
CA MET A 242 -0.21 -1.75 0.63
C MET A 242 -1.19 -0.60 0.31
N PRO A 243 -1.25 -0.07 -0.93
CA PRO A 243 -2.27 0.93 -1.28
C PRO A 243 -3.69 0.34 -1.27
N THR A 244 -3.85 -0.94 -1.62
CA THR A 244 -5.15 -1.64 -1.58
C THR A 244 -5.71 -1.71 -0.15
N SER A 245 -4.87 -1.91 0.86
CA SER A 245 -5.31 -1.94 2.25
C SER A 245 -5.76 -0.55 2.76
N VAL A 246 -5.15 0.53 2.26
CA VAL A 246 -5.61 1.90 2.49
C VAL A 246 -6.98 2.13 1.86
N LEU A 247 -7.19 1.72 0.60
CA LEU A 247 -8.49 1.82 -0.06
C LEU A 247 -9.58 1.05 0.70
N ALA A 248 -9.26 -0.14 1.20
CA ALA A 248 -10.16 -0.92 2.06
C ALA A 248 -10.52 -0.17 3.35
N SER A 249 -9.53 0.43 4.02
CA SER A 249 -9.73 1.23 5.23
C SER A 249 -10.72 2.37 5.03
N VAL A 250 -10.51 3.13 3.96
CA VAL A 250 -11.29 4.32 3.62
C VAL A 250 -12.71 3.93 3.25
N ALA A 251 -12.89 2.89 2.44
CA ALA A 251 -14.21 2.38 2.07
C ALA A 251 -15.02 1.87 3.29
N LEU A 252 -14.36 1.25 4.27
CA LEU A 252 -15.00 0.88 5.53
C LEU A 252 -15.41 2.09 6.38
N GLY A 253 -14.73 3.23 6.22
CA GLY A 253 -15.11 4.49 6.86
C GLY A 253 -16.30 5.19 6.20
N PHE A 254 -16.46 5.02 4.87
CA PHE A 254 -17.47 5.72 4.06
C PHE A 254 -18.24 4.75 3.12
N PRO A 255 -18.97 3.77 3.67
CA PRO A 255 -19.61 2.72 2.87
C PRO A 255 -20.66 3.28 1.89
N ASP A 256 -21.43 4.29 2.31
CA ASP A 256 -22.52 4.88 1.52
C ASP A 256 -22.03 5.55 0.22
N GLN A 257 -20.78 6.03 0.21
CA GLN A 257 -20.20 6.76 -0.92
C GLN A 257 -19.31 5.89 -1.81
N ILE A 258 -18.77 4.77 -1.29
CA ILE A 258 -17.66 4.01 -1.91
C ILE A 258 -18.02 2.55 -2.15
N GLY A 259 -19.22 2.10 -1.76
CA GLY A 259 -19.62 0.69 -1.79
C GLY A 259 -19.43 -0.02 -3.14
N LYS A 260 -19.55 0.69 -4.27
CA LYS A 260 -19.32 0.12 -5.61
C LYS A 260 -17.84 0.01 -5.98
N ALA A 261 -17.02 0.97 -5.56
CA ALA A 261 -15.59 1.00 -5.87
C ALA A 261 -14.80 -0.13 -5.17
N ILE A 262 -15.29 -0.61 -4.01
CA ILE A 262 -14.62 -1.68 -3.26
C ILE A 262 -15.00 -3.11 -3.69
N TYR A 263 -15.95 -3.25 -4.62
CA TYR A 263 -16.41 -4.57 -5.07
C TYR A 263 -15.28 -5.52 -5.55
N PRO A 264 -14.23 -5.07 -6.26
CA PRO A 264 -13.09 -5.91 -6.64
C PRO A 264 -12.40 -6.57 -5.43
N LEU A 265 -12.24 -5.83 -4.33
CA LEU A 265 -11.59 -6.33 -3.12
C LEU A 265 -12.46 -7.38 -2.43
N LEU A 266 -13.78 -7.15 -2.36
CA LEU A 266 -14.73 -8.08 -1.75
C LEU A 266 -14.89 -9.39 -2.56
N ARG A 267 -14.70 -9.33 -3.87
CA ARG A 267 -14.78 -10.49 -4.76
C ARG A 267 -13.57 -11.41 -4.63
N THR A 268 -12.42 -10.87 -4.25
CA THR A 268 -11.14 -11.59 -4.24
C THR A 268 -11.00 -12.38 -2.93
N PRO A 269 -11.03 -13.74 -2.97
CA PRO A 269 -11.04 -14.56 -1.75
C PRO A 269 -9.80 -14.37 -0.88
N ALA A 270 -8.66 -14.06 -1.51
CA ALA A 270 -7.39 -13.82 -0.82
C ALA A 270 -7.44 -12.60 0.11
N PHE A 271 -8.28 -11.60 -0.17
CA PHE A 271 -8.51 -10.44 0.68
C PHE A 271 -9.73 -10.61 1.60
N GLY A 272 -10.21 -11.83 1.81
CA GLY A 272 -11.41 -12.13 2.59
C GLY A 272 -11.35 -11.74 4.08
N TYR A 273 -12.21 -12.36 4.89
CA TYR A 273 -12.50 -11.96 6.29
C TYR A 273 -11.28 -11.60 7.16
N GLY A 274 -10.14 -12.29 6.99
CA GLY A 274 -8.92 -12.04 7.76
C GLY A 274 -8.21 -10.71 7.44
N TYR A 275 -8.28 -10.23 6.20
CA TYR A 275 -7.63 -8.97 5.82
C TYR A 275 -8.55 -7.77 6.04
N LEU A 276 -9.85 -7.90 5.73
CA LEU A 276 -10.80 -6.78 5.82
C LEU A 276 -11.29 -6.47 7.25
N PHE A 277 -11.45 -7.46 8.13
CA PHE A 277 -12.09 -7.28 9.45
C PHE A 277 -11.14 -7.19 10.65
N ASN A 278 -9.81 -7.25 10.44
CA ASN A 278 -8.84 -7.09 11.54
C ASN A 278 -8.83 -5.68 12.19
N ARG A 279 -9.68 -4.76 11.72
CA ARG A 279 -9.95 -3.47 12.39
C ARG A 279 -10.49 -3.62 13.82
N GLN A 280 -11.22 -4.71 14.13
CA GLN A 280 -11.84 -4.89 15.44
C GLN A 280 -10.87 -5.22 16.56
N LYS A 281 -9.79 -5.97 16.31
CA LYS A 281 -8.87 -6.38 17.39
C LYS A 281 -7.95 -5.24 17.84
N GLU A 282 -7.58 -4.33 16.96
CA GLU A 282 -6.68 -3.20 17.27
C GLU A 282 -7.40 -2.03 17.98
N ALA A 283 -8.66 -1.78 17.64
CA ALA A 283 -9.46 -0.72 18.29
C ALA A 283 -9.81 -1.03 19.76
N ILE A 284 -9.90 -2.31 20.13
CA ILE A 284 -10.12 -2.74 21.52
C ILE A 284 -8.86 -2.50 22.38
N VAL A 285 -7.67 -2.47 21.77
CA VAL A 285 -6.39 -2.26 22.46
C VAL A 285 -6.06 -0.77 22.65
N PHE A 286 -6.50 0.13 21.75
CA PHE A 286 -6.08 1.54 21.74
C PHE A 286 -7.11 2.59 22.17
N GLY A 287 -8.23 2.18 22.74
CA GLY A 287 -8.99 3.06 23.62
C GLY A 287 -10.08 3.90 22.96
N LYS A 288 -11.22 3.89 23.67
CA LYS A 288 -12.28 4.90 23.75
C LYS A 288 -11.86 6.30 23.28
N TYR A 289 -12.01 6.62 21.99
CA TYR A 289 -12.26 7.99 21.55
C TYR A 289 -13.27 8.00 20.39
N ASN A 290 -14.40 8.69 20.64
CA ASN A 290 -15.53 9.01 19.77
C ASN A 290 -16.51 7.87 19.38
N GLY A 291 -17.41 7.59 20.34
CA GLY A 291 -18.51 6.62 20.27
C GLY A 291 -19.72 6.98 19.38
N LYS A 292 -19.50 7.41 18.13
CA LYS A 292 -20.59 7.51 17.13
C LYS A 292 -20.39 6.68 15.85
N CYS A 293 -19.15 6.23 15.55
CA CYS A 293 -18.88 5.37 14.38
C CYS A 293 -19.06 3.87 14.66
N CYS A 294 -18.96 3.44 15.92
CA CYS A 294 -18.92 2.01 16.27
C CYS A 294 -20.28 1.30 16.07
N SER A 295 -21.39 1.98 16.34
CA SER A 295 -22.75 1.43 16.25
C SER A 295 -23.20 1.18 14.81
N ARG A 296 -22.77 2.01 13.85
CA ARG A 296 -23.14 1.86 12.43
C ARG A 296 -22.31 0.77 11.72
N MET A 297 -21.13 0.44 12.24
CA MET A 297 -20.20 -0.55 11.68
C MET A 297 -20.57 -1.99 12.07
N LEU A 298 -21.16 -2.20 13.25
CA LEU A 298 -21.76 -3.47 13.68
C LEU A 298 -22.98 -3.85 12.83
N ALA A 299 -23.79 -2.88 12.41
CA ALA A 299 -24.96 -3.12 11.56
C ALA A 299 -24.57 -3.66 10.16
N VAL A 300 -23.53 -3.07 9.56
CA VAL A 300 -22.99 -3.51 8.26
C VAL A 300 -22.39 -4.91 8.35
N GLU A 301 -21.77 -5.29 9.49
CA GLU A 301 -21.26 -6.64 9.72
C GLU A 301 -22.39 -7.69 9.81
N VAL A 302 -23.50 -7.37 10.47
CA VAL A 302 -24.67 -8.25 10.57
C VAL A 302 -25.35 -8.41 9.21
N GLU A 303 -25.51 -7.33 8.45
CA GLU A 303 -26.11 -7.36 7.11
C GLU A 303 -25.23 -8.11 6.09
N LEU A 304 -23.90 -7.95 6.13
CA LEU A 304 -23.00 -8.71 5.24
C LEU A 304 -22.85 -10.17 5.64
N ARG A 305 -22.87 -10.51 6.95
CA ARG A 305 -22.97 -11.90 7.41
C ARG A 305 -24.28 -12.54 6.92
N ALA A 306 -25.39 -11.80 6.99
CA ALA A 306 -26.68 -12.25 6.47
C ALA A 306 -26.62 -12.43 4.94
N PHE A 307 -26.06 -11.46 4.20
CA PHE A 307 -25.93 -11.51 2.74
C PHE A 307 -25.03 -12.64 2.24
N LEU A 308 -23.88 -12.88 2.89
CA LEU A 308 -22.93 -13.94 2.54
C LEU A 308 -23.42 -15.33 2.99
N SER A 309 -24.10 -15.42 4.13
CA SER A 309 -24.84 -16.63 4.54
C SER A 309 -25.96 -16.96 3.55
N HIS A 310 -26.67 -15.93 3.06
CA HIS A 310 -27.69 -16.08 2.04
C HIS A 310 -27.08 -16.54 0.70
N LYS A 311 -25.95 -15.97 0.26
CA LYS A 311 -25.24 -16.46 -0.95
C LYS A 311 -24.70 -17.88 -0.80
N ARG A 312 -24.14 -18.26 0.35
CA ARG A 312 -23.66 -19.63 0.63
C ARG A 312 -24.81 -20.64 0.66
N SER A 313 -25.96 -20.27 1.22
CA SER A 313 -27.16 -21.12 1.25
C SER A 313 -27.86 -21.21 -0.11
N VAL A 314 -27.90 -20.13 -0.90
CA VAL A 314 -28.40 -20.13 -2.28
C VAL A 314 -27.48 -20.91 -3.21
N SER A 315 -26.15 -20.80 -3.05
CA SER A 315 -25.18 -21.61 -3.78
C SER A 315 -25.32 -23.09 -3.43
N ARG A 316 -25.34 -23.46 -2.13
CA ARG A 316 -25.62 -24.84 -1.68
C ARG A 316 -26.96 -25.37 -2.17
N ARG A 317 -28.03 -24.56 -2.20
CA ARG A 317 -29.34 -24.97 -2.74
C ARG A 317 -29.32 -25.16 -4.25
N LYS A 318 -28.51 -24.41 -4.99
CA LYS A 318 -28.31 -24.62 -6.44
C LYS A 318 -27.48 -25.88 -6.70
N THR A 319 -26.43 -26.14 -5.92
CA THR A 319 -25.64 -27.38 -6.00
C THR A 319 -26.49 -28.59 -5.63
N LEU A 320 -27.23 -28.53 -4.52
CA LEU A 320 -28.16 -29.59 -4.11
C LEU A 320 -29.29 -29.78 -5.12
N ARG A 321 -29.87 -28.72 -5.72
CA ARG A 321 -30.87 -28.88 -6.80
C ARG A 321 -30.27 -29.43 -8.10
N ALA A 322 -29.00 -29.14 -8.39
CA ALA A 322 -28.30 -29.72 -9.54
C ALA A 322 -27.98 -31.20 -9.29
N GLU A 323 -27.54 -31.57 -8.09
CA GLU A 323 -27.33 -32.95 -7.65
C GLU A 323 -28.66 -33.73 -7.59
N PHE A 324 -29.74 -33.10 -7.13
CA PHE A 324 -31.09 -33.71 -7.11
C PHE A 324 -31.65 -33.89 -8.53
N ARG A 325 -31.40 -32.95 -9.46
CA ARG A 325 -31.75 -33.09 -10.89
C ARG A 325 -30.89 -34.12 -11.62
N ALA A 326 -29.61 -34.22 -11.29
CA ALA A 326 -28.70 -35.25 -11.82
C ALA A 326 -29.10 -36.65 -11.32
N SER A 327 -29.53 -36.77 -10.06
CA SER A 327 -30.06 -38.01 -9.47
C SER A 327 -31.44 -38.41 -10.03
N MET A 328 -32.32 -37.44 -10.31
CA MET A 328 -33.59 -37.72 -10.99
C MET A 328 -33.41 -38.14 -12.46
N THR A 329 -32.44 -37.57 -13.16
CA THR A 329 -32.18 -37.92 -14.57
C THR A 329 -31.51 -39.30 -14.72
N SER A 330 -30.66 -39.73 -13.78
CA SER A 330 -30.14 -41.10 -13.74
C SER A 330 -31.19 -42.15 -13.35
N SER A 331 -32.18 -41.76 -12.54
CA SER A 331 -33.29 -42.63 -12.12
C SER A 331 -34.35 -42.82 -13.23
N ILE A 332 -34.53 -41.83 -14.12
CA ILE A 332 -35.47 -41.91 -15.24
C ILE A 332 -34.92 -42.77 -16.39
N SER A 333 -33.59 -42.84 -16.56
CA SER A 333 -32.96 -43.78 -17.51
C SER A 333 -33.04 -45.26 -17.09
N PHE A 334 -33.36 -45.56 -15.84
CA PHE A 334 -33.47 -46.95 -15.34
C PHE A 334 -34.90 -47.50 -15.34
N CYS A 335 -35.92 -46.67 -15.59
CA CYS A 335 -37.35 -47.05 -15.54
C CYS A 335 -38.00 -47.25 -16.93
N GLY A 336 -37.20 -47.26 -18.01
CA GLY A 336 -37.67 -47.36 -19.39
C GLY A 336 -37.55 -48.74 -20.06
N MET A 337 -37.00 -49.77 -19.39
CA MET A 337 -36.88 -51.12 -19.95
C MET A 337 -37.51 -52.16 -19.03
N LYS A 338 -38.82 -52.37 -19.15
CA LYS A 338 -39.52 -53.65 -18.91
C LYS A 338 -41.02 -53.46 -19.08
N SER A 339 -41.54 -53.77 -20.27
CA SER A 339 -42.89 -54.33 -20.48
C SER A 339 -43.12 -54.60 -21.98
N ARG A 340 -42.79 -55.82 -22.42
CA ARG A 340 -43.44 -56.51 -23.56
C ARG A 340 -42.96 -57.97 -23.57
N MET A 341 -43.77 -58.88 -23.00
CA MET A 341 -43.84 -60.27 -23.42
C MET A 341 -45.08 -60.97 -22.82
N PHE A 342 -45.93 -61.49 -23.71
CA PHE A 342 -47.04 -62.46 -23.55
C PHE A 342 -48.27 -61.98 -22.74
N VAL A 343 -49.51 -62.02 -23.25
CA VAL A 343 -50.18 -62.95 -24.19
C VAL A 343 -51.01 -62.18 -25.22
#